data_AF-A0A5P6VPQ2-F1
#
_entry.id   AF-A0A5P6VPQ2-F1
#
_cell.length_a   1.000
_cell.length_b   1.000
_cell.length_c   1.000
_cell.angle_alpha   90.00
_cell.angle_beta   90.00
_cell.angle_gamma   90.00
#
_symmetry.space_group_name_H-M   'P 1'
#
loop_
_entity.id
_entity.type
_entity.pdbx_description
1 polymer ?
#
loop_
_entity_poly.entity_id
_entity_poly.type
_entity_poly.pdbx_seq_one_letter_code
_entity_poly.pdbx_strand_id
1 'polypeptide(L)'
;MFKSLDDLLSQEVTEELLIIGKAINTDDEELFEMCIDSLRSYDKEDIRRFLDEHKDVKSKLNDISNDSSGIIKSIVDGLLNKLSE
;
A
#
# COMPACT_ATOMS: atom_id res chain seq x y z
N MET A 1 -11.08 -30.74 -1.69
CA MET A 1 -11.33 -29.69 -0.69
C MET A 1 -11.62 -28.41 -1.47
N PHE A 2 -12.83 -27.89 -1.41
CA PHE A 2 -13.18 -26.64 -2.09
C PHE A 2 -12.67 -25.48 -1.24
N LYS A 3 -12.07 -24.46 -1.88
CA LYS A 3 -11.77 -23.19 -1.20
C LYS A 3 -13.08 -22.52 -0.81
N SER A 4 -13.14 -21.93 0.38
CA SER A 4 -14.28 -21.12 0.78
C SER A 4 -14.32 -19.82 -0.03
N LEU A 5 -15.46 -19.13 -0.03
CA LEU A 5 -15.58 -17.81 -0.67
C LEU A 5 -14.61 -16.81 -0.03
N ASP A 6 -14.42 -16.89 1.30
CA ASP A 6 -13.50 -16.04 2.05
C ASP A 6 -12.04 -16.30 1.63
N ASP A 7 -11.68 -17.55 1.35
CA ASP A 7 -10.34 -17.91 0.86
C ASP A 7 -10.08 -17.34 -0.54
N LEU A 8 -11.12 -17.27 -1.39
CA LEU A 8 -11.01 -16.71 -2.75
C LEU A 8 -10.86 -15.19 -2.71
N LEU A 9 -11.68 -14.51 -1.91
CA LEU A 9 -11.60 -13.05 -1.71
C LEU A 9 -10.25 -12.65 -1.10
N SER A 10 -9.77 -13.42 -0.12
CA SER A 10 -8.46 -13.17 0.49
C SER A 10 -7.31 -13.34 -0.52
N GLN A 11 -7.42 -14.31 -1.44
CA GLN A 11 -6.44 -14.50 -2.49
C GLN A 11 -6.47 -13.36 -3.51
N GLU A 12 -7.64 -12.92 -3.93
CA GLU A 12 -7.81 -11.79 -4.87
C GLU A 12 -7.22 -10.49 -4.30
N VAL A 13 -7.54 -10.16 -3.04
CA VAL A 13 -6.95 -9.01 -2.33
C VAL A 13 -5.42 -9.11 -2.28
N THR A 14 -4.88 -10.31 -2.04
CA THR A 14 -3.42 -10.54 -2.01
C THR A 14 -2.80 -10.28 -3.39
N GLU A 15 -3.43 -10.75 -4.47
CA GLU A 15 -2.93 -10.56 -5.84
C GLU A 15 -2.96 -9.08 -6.26
N GLU A 16 -4.00 -8.34 -5.91
CA GLU A 16 -4.09 -6.90 -6.18
C GLU A 16 -3.03 -6.10 -5.42
N LEU A 17 -2.85 -6.37 -4.13
CA LEU A 17 -1.81 -5.72 -3.31
C LEU A 17 -0.40 -5.99 -3.85
N LEU A 18 -0.14 -7.19 -4.38
CA LEU A 18 1.13 -7.52 -5.04
C LEU A 18 1.36 -6.70 -6.32
N ILE A 19 0.32 -6.44 -7.11
CA ILE A 19 0.41 -5.59 -8.30
C ILE A 19 0.70 -4.15 -7.88
N ILE A 20 -0.02 -3.64 -6.89
CA ILE A 20 0.18 -2.30 -6.34
C ILE A 20 1.61 -2.14 -5.81
N GLY A 21 2.13 -3.12 -5.05
CA GLY A 21 3.50 -3.08 -4.55
C GLY A 21 4.56 -3.00 -5.65
N LYS A 22 4.37 -3.70 -6.77
CA LYS A 22 5.26 -3.59 -7.93
C LYS A 22 5.19 -2.21 -8.59
N ALA A 23 3.99 -1.65 -8.70
CA ALA A 23 3.77 -0.34 -9.32
C ALA A 23 4.30 0.83 -8.47
N ILE A 24 4.23 0.72 -7.14
CA ILE A 24 4.79 1.72 -6.21
C ILE A 24 6.28 1.94 -6.41
N ASN A 25 7.03 0.91 -6.82
CA ASN A 25 8.47 1.00 -7.02
C ASN A 25 8.89 1.64 -8.36
N THR A 26 7.95 2.15 -9.15
CA THR A 26 8.25 2.90 -10.37
C THR A 26 8.68 4.35 -10.06
N ASP A 27 9.31 4.99 -11.06
CA ASP A 27 9.70 6.41 -11.02
C ASP A 27 8.57 7.35 -11.50
N ASP A 28 7.37 6.81 -11.74
CA ASP A 28 6.21 7.55 -12.20
C ASP A 28 5.41 8.08 -10.99
N GLU A 29 5.45 9.40 -10.78
CA GLU A 29 4.79 10.07 -9.64
C GLU A 29 3.26 9.91 -9.69
N GLU A 30 2.63 10.01 -10.86
CA GLU A 30 1.18 9.90 -11.01
C GLU A 30 0.72 8.46 -10.71
N LEU A 31 1.45 7.48 -11.22
CA LEU A 31 1.21 6.07 -10.89
C LEU A 31 1.42 5.78 -9.41
N PHE A 32 2.45 6.38 -8.79
CA PHE A 32 2.67 6.26 -7.35
C PHE A 32 1.49 6.81 -6.55
N GLU A 33 1.01 8.02 -6.87
CA GLU A 33 -0.16 8.63 -6.22
C GLU A 33 -1.39 7.73 -6.32
N MET A 34 -1.70 7.24 -7.52
CA MET A 34 -2.80 6.31 -7.75
C MET A 34 -2.68 5.02 -6.93
N CYS A 35 -1.45 4.50 -6.77
CA CYS A 35 -1.19 3.32 -5.96
C CYS A 35 -1.46 3.58 -4.48
N ILE A 36 -1.03 4.73 -3.94
CA ILE A 36 -1.28 5.08 -2.54
C ILE A 36 -2.78 5.29 -2.28
N ASP A 37 -3.48 5.96 -3.19
CA ASP A 37 -4.93 6.13 -3.09
C ASP A 37 -5.68 4.79 -3.21
N SER A 38 -5.19 3.87 -4.03
CA SER A 38 -5.73 2.50 -4.09
C SER A 38 -5.48 1.76 -2.79
N LEU A 39 -4.26 1.81 -2.21
CA LEU A 39 -3.96 1.20 -0.90
C LEU A 39 -4.89 1.72 0.21
N ARG A 40 -5.29 2.99 0.16
CA ARG A 40 -6.20 3.59 1.14
C ARG A 40 -7.62 3.02 1.09
N SER A 41 -8.02 2.30 0.06
CA SER A 41 -9.35 1.65 0.00
C SER A 41 -9.40 0.33 0.78
N TYR A 42 -8.27 -0.35 0.99
CA TYR A 42 -8.18 -1.64 1.69
C TYR A 42 -8.29 -1.51 3.21
N ASP A 43 -8.57 -2.62 3.89
CA ASP A 43 -8.60 -2.68 5.34
C ASP A 43 -7.21 -2.46 5.96
N LYS A 44 -7.18 -1.86 7.17
CA LYS A 44 -5.92 -1.54 7.86
C LYS A 44 -5.04 -2.77 8.07
N GLU A 45 -5.66 -3.91 8.40
CA GLU A 45 -4.94 -5.17 8.63
C GLU A 45 -4.31 -5.71 7.36
N ASP A 46 -4.99 -5.60 6.21
CA ASP A 46 -4.44 -6.02 4.92
C ASP A 46 -3.23 -5.17 4.52
N ILE A 47 -3.33 -3.85 4.69
CA ILE A 47 -2.22 -2.94 4.43
C ILE A 47 -1.05 -3.22 5.38
N ARG A 48 -1.30 -3.45 6.68
CA ARG A 48 -0.26 -3.80 7.66
C ARG A 48 0.47 -5.08 7.27
N ARG A 49 -0.28 -6.15 6.96
CA ARG A 49 0.28 -7.43 6.49
C ARG A 49 1.12 -7.23 5.22
N PHE A 50 0.58 -6.50 4.24
CA PHE A 50 1.29 -6.18 3.01
C PHE A 50 2.61 -5.44 3.28
N LEU A 51 2.61 -4.39 4.11
CA LEU A 51 3.83 -3.63 4.43
C LEU A 51 4.85 -4.43 5.25
N ASP A 52 4.41 -5.39 6.05
CA ASP A 52 5.30 -6.28 6.80
C ASP A 52 5.97 -7.33 5.90
N GLU A 53 5.29 -7.77 4.84
CA GLU A 53 5.82 -8.65 3.79
C GLU A 53 6.71 -7.89 2.79
N HIS A 54 6.33 -6.65 2.44
CA HIS A 54 6.99 -5.79 1.46
C HIS A 54 7.75 -4.63 2.11
N LYS A 55 8.85 -4.99 2.77
CA LYS A 55 9.69 -4.04 3.54
C LYS A 55 10.31 -2.94 2.68
N ASP A 56 10.54 -3.20 1.39
CA ASP A 56 11.00 -2.23 0.40
C ASP A 56 9.98 -1.10 0.22
N VAL A 57 8.71 -1.45 0.04
CA VAL A 57 7.60 -0.50 -0.04
C VAL A 57 7.48 0.29 1.27
N LYS A 58 7.52 -0.40 2.41
CA LYS A 58 7.47 0.24 3.74
C LYS A 58 8.62 1.24 3.94
N SER A 59 9.84 0.90 3.52
CA SER A 59 10.98 1.82 3.57
C SER A 59 10.73 3.04 2.71
N LYS A 60 10.33 2.86 1.44
CA LYS A 60 10.06 3.96 0.51
C LYS A 60 9.02 4.93 1.07
N LEU A 61 7.92 4.43 1.65
CA LEU A 61 6.90 5.27 2.29
C LEU A 61 7.47 6.07 3.47
N ASN A 62 8.26 5.43 4.34
CA ASN A 62 8.88 6.13 5.46
C ASN A 62 9.89 7.19 4.98
N ASP A 63 10.68 6.88 3.95
CA ASP A 63 11.65 7.82 3.38
C ASP A 63 10.94 9.06 2.82
N ILE A 64 9.86 8.87 2.07
CA ILE A 64 9.01 9.97 1.56
C ILE A 64 8.39 10.78 2.70
N SER A 65 7.88 10.11 3.73
CA SER A 65 7.28 10.78 4.90
C SER A 65 8.30 11.62 5.69
N ASN A 66 9.58 11.23 5.64
CA ASN A 66 10.69 11.94 6.28
C ASN A 66 11.34 13.02 5.40
N ASP A 67 11.05 13.06 4.09
CA ASP A 67 11.57 14.08 3.18
C ASP A 67 10.83 15.43 3.33
N SER A 68 11.40 16.47 2.73
CA SER A 68 10.89 17.83 2.66
C SER A 68 9.53 17.93 1.94
N SER A 69 8.76 18.94 2.32
CA SER A 69 7.32 19.09 2.04
C SER A 69 6.92 18.95 0.56
N GLY A 70 5.83 18.23 0.30
CA GLY A 70 5.22 18.10 -1.02
C GLY A 70 3.85 17.40 -1.00
N ILE A 71 3.18 17.36 -2.15
CA ILE A 71 1.87 16.67 -2.30
C ILE A 71 2.03 15.17 -2.05
N ILE A 72 3.05 14.55 -2.65
CA ILE A 72 3.41 13.13 -2.46
C ILE A 72 3.58 12.79 -0.97
N LYS A 73 4.26 13.65 -0.21
CA LYS A 73 4.41 13.49 1.23
C LYS A 73 3.05 13.48 1.95
N SER A 74 2.18 14.44 1.65
CA SER A 74 0.83 14.52 2.23
C SER A 74 0.00 13.27 1.94
N ILE A 75 0.13 12.72 0.73
CA ILE A 75 -0.52 11.47 0.33
C ILE A 75 0.04 10.29 1.14
N VAL A 76 1.36 10.17 1.27
CA VAL A 76 1.96 9.11 2.08
C VAL A 76 1.61 9.25 3.57
N ASP A 77 1.72 10.44 4.13
CA ASP A 77 1.37 10.72 5.53
C ASP A 77 -0.08 10.35 5.83
N GLY A 78 -1.02 10.64 4.92
CA GLY A 78 -2.41 10.24 5.11
C GLY A 78 -2.63 8.72 5.13
N LEU A 79 -1.86 7.95 4.35
CA LEU A 79 -1.87 6.48 4.45
C LEU A 79 -1.28 6.03 5.79
N LEU A 80 -0.14 6.56 6.20
CA LEU A 80 0.53 6.18 7.46
C LEU A 80 -0.30 6.55 8.70
N ASN A 81 -1.01 7.68 8.66
CA ASN A 81 -1.94 8.09 9.72
C ASN A 81 -3.10 7.11 9.86
N LYS A 82 -3.71 6.67 8.73
CA LYS A 82 -4.74 5.61 8.75
C LYS A 82 -4.24 4.34 9.45
N LEU A 83 -2.97 3.99 9.30
CA LEU A 83 -2.37 2.81 9.93
C LEU A 83 -2.03 3.00 11.42
N SER A 84 -2.01 4.24 11.92
CA SER A 84 -1.69 4.57 13.31
C SER A 84 -2.93 4.70 14.20
N GLU A 85 -4.09 4.93 13.60
CA GLU A 85 -5.43 4.88 14.22
C GLU A 85 -5.90 3.45 14.50
#